data_AF-A0A973GBQ0-F1
#
_entry.id   AF-A0A973GBQ0-F1
#
_cell.length_a   1.000
_cell.length_b   1.000
_cell.length_c   1.000
_cell.angle_alpha   90.00
_cell.angle_beta   90.00
_cell.angle_gamma   90.00
#
_symmetry.space_group_name_H-M   'P 1'
#
loop_
_entity.id
_entity.type
_entity.pdbx_description
1 polymer ?
#
loop_
_entity_poly.entity_id
_entity_poly.type
_entity_poly.pdbx_seq_one_letter_code
_entity_poly.pdbx_strand_id
1 'polypeptide(L)'
;VWVQDGPDHAVELVAFDPAFAGEHLPALLADVKATFHNVLAHPWWLYEPSEATARRRVRVRLDGDRLVVDHDHVPGPVRSAFLASKTQNVWRPLVGALAARDLLPSDWADVVRAALFCCPTLVMDLRAGGAGGHTPVSSAIGWAVAVAAGSPTADGSADAVGSLLAAAAPPA
;
A
#
# COMPACT_ATOMS: atom_id res chain seq x y z
N VAL A 1 0.05 5.96 16.91
CA VAL A 1 1.17 5.04 17.24
C VAL A 1 0.67 4.10 18.33
N TRP A 2 0.65 2.79 18.07
CA TRP A 2 0.29 1.78 19.05
C TRP A 2 1.57 1.16 19.61
N VAL A 3 1.68 1.15 20.93
CA VAL A 3 2.78 0.56 21.69
C VAL A 3 2.18 -0.46 22.65
N GLN A 4 2.86 -1.59 22.83
CA GLN A 4 2.50 -2.60 23.81
C GLN A 4 3.63 -2.78 24.82
N ASP A 5 3.26 -3.19 26.03
CA ASP A 5 4.22 -3.60 27.04
C ASP A 5 4.71 -5.02 26.71
N GLY A 6 6.00 -5.12 26.37
CA GLY A 6 6.71 -6.38 26.21
C GLY A 6 7.24 -6.93 27.54
N PRO A 7 7.92 -8.09 27.50
CA PRO A 7 8.63 -8.63 28.67
C PRO A 7 9.60 -7.61 29.26
N ASP A 8 9.76 -7.60 30.58
CA ASP A 8 10.66 -6.70 31.31
C ASP A 8 10.42 -5.19 31.10
N HIS A 9 9.17 -4.79 30.82
CA HIS A 9 8.78 -3.40 30.53
C HIS A 9 9.45 -2.81 29.27
N ALA A 10 9.90 -3.65 28.35
CA ALA A 10 10.34 -3.18 27.04
C ALA A 10 9.15 -2.64 26.25
N VAL A 11 9.24 -1.40 25.77
CA VAL A 11 8.20 -0.81 24.90
C VAL A 11 8.39 -1.33 23.49
N GLU A 12 7.43 -2.10 22.98
CA GLU A 12 7.41 -2.56 21.60
C GLU A 12 6.46 -1.70 20.77
N LEU A 13 6.98 -1.14 19.67
CA LEU A 13 6.17 -0.48 18.65
C LEU A 13 5.40 -1.55 17.86
N VAL A 14 4.08 -1.51 17.93
CA VAL A 14 3.21 -2.50 17.26
C VAL A 14 2.65 -1.95 15.96
N ALA A 15 2.35 -0.65 15.91
CA ALA A 15 1.80 0.01 14.74
C ALA A 15 2.14 1.50 14.69
N PHE A 16 2.56 1.99 13.53
CA PHE A 16 2.69 3.42 13.25
C PHE A 16 1.84 3.78 12.03
N ASP A 17 0.83 4.63 12.23
CA ASP A 17 -0.02 5.09 11.15
C ASP A 17 0.13 6.60 10.94
N PRO A 18 0.83 7.02 9.87
CA PRO A 18 1.02 8.43 9.59
C PRO A 18 -0.30 9.12 9.24
N ALA A 19 -1.39 8.43 8.92
CA ALA A 19 -2.70 9.06 8.66
C ALA A 19 -3.25 9.85 9.86
N PHE A 20 -2.65 9.71 11.05
CA PHE A 20 -3.02 10.45 12.26
C PHE A 20 -2.08 11.62 12.62
N ALA A 21 -1.17 12.06 11.74
CA ALA A 21 -0.30 13.22 12.04
C ALA A 21 -1.04 14.59 12.01
N GLY A 22 -2.38 14.58 11.97
CA GLY A 22 -3.23 15.74 12.15
C GLY A 22 -3.21 16.71 10.95
N GLU A 23 -3.47 17.99 11.23
CA GLU A 23 -3.59 19.06 10.22
C GLU A 23 -2.29 19.34 9.44
N HIS A 24 -1.16 18.79 9.88
CA HIS A 24 0.14 18.95 9.23
C HIS A 24 0.39 17.97 8.08
N LEU A 25 -0.50 16.99 7.85
CA LEU A 25 -0.37 16.15 6.67
C LEU A 25 -0.62 16.95 5.39
N PRO A 26 0.30 16.88 4.40
CA PRO A 26 0.01 17.35 3.06
C PRO A 26 -1.27 16.70 2.55
N ALA A 27 -2.18 17.51 1.98
CA ALA A 27 -3.45 17.02 1.45
C ALA A 27 -3.27 15.88 0.43
N LEU A 28 -2.16 15.88 -0.30
CA LEU A 28 -1.76 14.80 -1.22
C LEU A 28 -1.74 13.41 -0.56
N LEU A 29 -1.39 13.33 0.72
CA LEU A 29 -1.27 12.07 1.46
C LEU A 29 -2.60 11.61 2.08
N ALA A 30 -3.62 12.47 2.11
CA ALA A 30 -4.85 12.23 2.86
C ALA A 30 -5.57 10.94 2.45
N ASP A 31 -5.59 10.61 1.15
CA ASP A 31 -6.30 9.44 0.65
C ASP A 31 -5.40 8.20 0.44
N VAL A 32 -4.10 8.29 0.73
CA VAL A 32 -3.16 7.17 0.54
C VAL A 32 -3.59 5.95 1.34
N LYS A 33 -3.83 6.10 2.65
CA LYS A 33 -4.23 5.00 3.52
C LYS A 33 -5.56 4.38 3.07
N ALA A 34 -6.55 5.22 2.80
CA ALA A 34 -7.86 4.76 2.36
C ALA A 34 -7.77 4.05 1.01
N THR A 35 -6.95 4.54 0.08
CA THR A 35 -6.68 3.87 -1.20
C THR A 35 -6.03 2.51 -0.99
N PHE A 36 -4.98 2.44 -0.17
CA PHE A 36 -4.30 1.18 0.10
C PHE A 36 -5.25 0.17 0.75
N HIS A 37 -5.93 0.52 1.84
CA HIS A 37 -6.79 -0.41 2.59
C HIS A 37 -8.04 -0.84 1.80
N ASN A 38 -8.68 0.09 1.08
CA ASN A 38 -9.93 -0.19 0.37
C ASN A 38 -9.69 -0.92 -0.96
N VAL A 39 -8.49 -0.81 -1.54
CA VAL A 39 -8.17 -1.41 -2.83
C VAL A 39 -7.11 -2.50 -2.72
N LEU A 40 -5.90 -2.15 -2.29
CA LEU A 40 -4.72 -3.01 -2.40
C LEU A 40 -4.63 -4.05 -1.27
N ALA A 41 -5.07 -3.69 -0.07
CA ALA A 41 -5.02 -4.56 1.10
C ALA A 41 -6.23 -5.48 1.20
N HIS A 42 -6.19 -6.60 0.49
CA HIS A 42 -7.25 -7.60 0.55
C HIS A 42 -7.42 -8.13 1.99
N PRO A 43 -8.67 -8.28 2.50
CA PRO A 43 -8.91 -8.60 3.90
C PRO A 43 -8.21 -9.89 4.36
N TRP A 44 -8.14 -10.90 3.50
CA TRP A 44 -7.45 -12.15 3.83
C TRP A 44 -5.97 -11.98 4.11
N TRP A 45 -5.22 -11.15 3.39
CA TRP A 45 -3.80 -11.04 3.71
C TRP A 45 -3.55 -10.07 4.85
N LEU A 46 -4.36 -9.01 4.98
CA LEU A 46 -4.17 -7.97 5.98
C LEU A 46 -4.79 -8.30 7.36
N TYR A 47 -5.98 -8.91 7.41
CA TYR A 47 -6.73 -9.11 8.66
C TYR A 47 -6.98 -10.59 8.99
N GLU A 48 -7.05 -11.47 7.99
CA GLU A 48 -7.31 -12.91 8.19
C GLU A 48 -6.20 -13.79 7.57
N PRO A 49 -4.93 -13.70 8.03
CA PRO A 49 -3.78 -14.38 7.41
C PRO A 49 -3.94 -15.90 7.15
N SER A 50 -4.72 -16.58 7.99
CA SER A 50 -5.08 -17.99 7.83
C SER A 50 -5.88 -18.24 6.55
N GLU A 51 -6.84 -17.36 6.22
CA GLU A 51 -7.63 -17.43 4.99
C GLU A 51 -6.77 -17.19 3.75
N ALA A 52 -5.80 -16.26 3.81
CA ALA A 52 -4.84 -16.08 2.72
C ALA A 52 -4.04 -17.37 2.49
N THR A 53 -3.59 -18.02 3.56
CA THR A 53 -2.84 -19.28 3.49
C THR A 53 -3.67 -20.41 2.88
N ALA A 54 -4.95 -20.50 3.25
CA ALA A 54 -5.84 -21.55 2.75
C ALA A 54 -6.26 -21.35 1.28
N ARG A 55 -6.30 -20.10 0.80
CA ARG A 55 -6.97 -19.76 -0.48
C ARG A 55 -6.07 -19.17 -1.56
N ARG A 56 -4.82 -18.83 -1.23
CA ARG A 56 -3.87 -18.20 -2.18
C ARG A 56 -2.68 -19.10 -2.40
N ARG A 57 -2.11 -18.98 -3.60
CA ARG A 57 -0.85 -19.60 -3.96
C ARG A 57 0.22 -18.53 -4.04
N VAL A 58 1.34 -18.80 -3.39
CA VAL A 58 2.56 -18.00 -3.53
C VAL A 58 3.77 -18.91 -3.65
N ARG A 59 4.73 -18.51 -4.47
CA ARG A 59 6.05 -19.09 -4.54
C ARG A 59 7.06 -17.96 -4.36
N VAL A 60 7.98 -18.15 -3.43
CA VAL A 60 9.08 -17.21 -3.18
C VAL A 60 10.37 -17.92 -3.51
N ARG A 61 11.24 -17.26 -4.30
CA ARG A 61 12.59 -17.74 -4.59
C ARG A 61 13.57 -16.58 -4.57
N LEU A 62 14.79 -16.84 -4.12
CA LEU A 62 15.91 -15.93 -4.28
C LEU A 62 16.67 -16.33 -5.56
N ASP A 63 16.83 -15.40 -6.49
CA ASP A 63 17.52 -15.57 -7.76
C ASP A 63 18.67 -14.56 -7.81
N GLY A 64 19.86 -15.00 -7.37
CA GLY A 64 20.99 -14.10 -7.11
C GLY A 64 20.67 -13.12 -5.97
N ASP A 65 20.61 -11.84 -6.30
CA ASP A 65 20.24 -10.75 -5.40
C ASP A 65 18.75 -10.36 -5.49
N ARG A 66 17.98 -11.02 -6.37
CA ARG A 66 16.57 -10.71 -6.61
C ARG A 66 15.65 -11.67 -5.86
N LEU A 67 14.80 -11.12 -5.00
CA LEU A 67 13.66 -11.85 -4.46
C LEU A 67 12.53 -11.88 -5.51
N VAL A 68 12.14 -13.07 -5.94
CA VAL A 68 11.03 -13.27 -6.88
C VAL A 68 9.85 -13.87 -6.12
N VAL A 69 8.71 -13.17 -6.16
CA VAL A 69 7.46 -13.59 -5.52
C VAL A 69 6.39 -13.76 -6.60
N ASP A 70 6.05 -15.00 -6.90
CA ASP A 70 4.95 -15.34 -7.82
C ASP A 70 3.70 -15.64 -6.99
N HIS A 71 2.60 -14.92 -7.24
CA HIS A 71 1.34 -15.13 -6.50
C HIS A 71 0.10 -14.99 -7.38
N ASP A 72 -1.01 -15.57 -6.94
CA ASP A 72 -2.32 -15.44 -7.61
C ASP A 72 -3.21 -14.34 -6.99
N HIS A 73 -2.65 -13.52 -6.09
CA HIS A 73 -3.39 -12.42 -5.50
C HIS A 73 -3.69 -11.33 -6.54
N VAL A 74 -4.98 -11.07 -6.75
CA VAL A 74 -5.50 -9.94 -7.53
C VAL A 74 -6.66 -9.28 -6.78
N PRO A 75 -6.86 -7.95 -6.90
CA PRO A 75 -8.06 -7.31 -6.40
C PRO A 75 -9.32 -7.91 -7.02
N GLY A 76 -10.32 -8.20 -6.18
CA GLY A 76 -11.62 -8.65 -6.66
C GLY A 76 -12.42 -7.52 -7.33
N PRO A 77 -13.54 -7.83 -8.02
CA PRO A 77 -14.29 -6.85 -8.82
C PRO A 77 -14.73 -5.61 -8.04
N VAL A 78 -15.17 -5.79 -6.79
CA VAL A 78 -15.57 -4.67 -5.92
C VAL A 78 -14.40 -3.73 -5.66
N ARG A 79 -13.22 -4.26 -5.33
CA ARG A 79 -12.01 -3.45 -5.07
C ARG A 79 -11.53 -2.74 -6.33
N SER A 80 -11.60 -3.39 -7.48
CA SER A 80 -11.31 -2.76 -8.78
C SER A 80 -12.29 -1.61 -9.09
N ALA A 81 -13.58 -1.78 -8.79
CA ALA A 81 -14.56 -0.71 -8.92
C ALA A 81 -14.32 0.45 -7.94
N PHE A 82 -13.91 0.15 -6.70
CA PHE A 82 -13.48 1.16 -5.74
C PHE A 82 -12.26 1.93 -6.21
N LEU A 83 -11.27 1.26 -6.82
CA LEU A 83 -10.11 1.93 -7.41
C LEU A 83 -10.53 2.91 -8.50
N ALA A 84 -11.35 2.46 -9.45
CA ALA A 84 -11.85 3.33 -10.52
C ALA A 84 -12.58 4.56 -9.96
N SER A 85 -13.49 4.34 -9.00
CA SER A 85 -14.22 5.42 -8.34
C SER A 85 -13.29 6.40 -7.60
N LYS A 86 -12.30 5.90 -6.84
CA LYS A 86 -11.31 6.75 -6.17
C LYS A 86 -10.47 7.54 -7.16
N THR A 87 -10.04 6.93 -8.26
CA THR A 87 -9.31 7.64 -9.31
C THR A 87 -10.12 8.83 -9.84
N GLN A 88 -11.40 8.62 -10.14
CA GLN A 88 -12.26 9.64 -10.75
C GLN A 88 -12.75 10.70 -9.77
N ASN A 89 -13.14 10.28 -8.57
CA ASN A 89 -13.87 11.14 -7.62
C ASN A 89 -13.00 11.68 -6.49
N VAL A 90 -11.77 11.17 -6.31
CA VAL A 90 -10.86 11.61 -5.24
C VAL A 90 -9.53 12.06 -5.80
N TRP A 91 -8.77 11.17 -6.44
CA TRP A 91 -7.41 11.48 -6.87
C TRP A 91 -7.37 12.54 -7.96
N ARG A 92 -8.16 12.41 -9.03
CA ARG A 92 -8.17 13.40 -10.12
C ARG A 92 -8.59 14.79 -9.63
N PRO A 93 -9.68 14.96 -8.84
CA PRO A 93 -10.04 16.26 -8.28
C PRO A 93 -8.98 16.82 -7.33
N LEU A 94 -8.41 15.99 -6.44
CA LEU A 94 -7.40 16.42 -5.47
C LEU A 94 -6.13 16.90 -6.16
N VAL A 95 -5.56 16.08 -7.04
CA VAL A 95 -4.33 16.40 -7.77
C VAL A 95 -4.55 17.63 -8.67
N GLY A 96 -5.69 17.71 -9.37
CA GLY A 96 -6.05 18.89 -10.15
C GLY A 96 -6.18 20.16 -9.31
N ALA A 97 -6.80 20.08 -8.13
CA ALA A 97 -6.94 21.23 -7.23
C ALA A 97 -5.61 21.68 -6.62
N LEU A 98 -4.70 20.74 -6.31
CA LEU A 98 -3.34 21.05 -5.86
C LEU A 98 -2.54 21.72 -6.98
N ALA A 99 -2.62 21.21 -8.21
CA ALA A 99 -1.93 21.78 -9.36
C ALA A 99 -2.41 23.20 -9.67
N ALA A 100 -3.74 23.43 -9.69
CA ALA A 100 -4.32 24.75 -9.95
C ALA A 100 -3.96 25.82 -8.90
N ARG A 101 -3.37 25.41 -7.77
CA ARG A 101 -2.94 26.28 -6.67
C ARG A 101 -1.41 26.35 -6.53
N ASP A 102 -0.66 25.76 -7.46
CA ASP A 102 0.80 25.62 -7.38
C ASP A 102 1.26 24.90 -6.09
N LEU A 103 0.42 23.99 -5.57
CA LEU A 103 0.68 23.19 -4.37
C LEU A 103 1.02 21.72 -4.67
N LEU A 104 1.01 21.32 -5.95
CA LEU A 104 1.38 19.97 -6.35
C LEU A 104 2.90 19.88 -6.57
N PRO A 105 3.63 19.06 -5.78
CA PRO A 105 5.06 18.86 -6.00
C PRO A 105 5.34 18.26 -7.38
N SER A 106 6.51 18.58 -7.96
CA SER A 106 6.91 18.02 -9.26
C SER A 106 7.08 16.49 -9.24
N ASP A 107 7.38 15.94 -8.07
CA ASP A 107 7.59 14.51 -7.79
C ASP A 107 6.39 13.88 -7.07
N TRP A 108 5.19 14.49 -7.13
CA TRP A 108 4.01 14.05 -6.37
C TRP A 108 3.67 12.56 -6.55
N ALA A 109 3.88 12.02 -7.76
CA ALA A 109 3.61 10.62 -8.05
C ALA A 109 4.55 9.67 -7.26
N ASP A 110 5.82 10.04 -7.15
CA ASP A 110 6.81 9.30 -6.37
C ASP A 110 6.52 9.41 -4.87
N VAL A 111 6.10 10.59 -4.40
CA VAL A 111 5.63 10.80 -3.02
C VAL A 111 4.44 9.89 -2.69
N VAL A 112 3.44 9.81 -3.58
CA VAL A 112 2.27 8.93 -3.39
C VAL A 112 2.68 7.47 -3.38
N ARG A 113 3.56 7.04 -4.29
CA ARG A 113 4.08 5.65 -4.30
C ARG A 113 4.83 5.31 -3.01
N ALA A 114 5.75 6.17 -2.57
CA ALA A 114 6.47 5.98 -1.32
C ALA A 114 5.50 5.87 -0.13
N ALA A 115 4.48 6.72 -0.08
CA ALA A 115 3.47 6.68 0.97
C ALA A 115 2.61 5.40 0.91
N LEU A 116 2.26 4.90 -0.29
CA LEU A 116 1.55 3.63 -0.47
C LEU A 116 2.39 2.43 -0.01
N PHE A 117 3.71 2.44 -0.23
CA PHE A 117 4.63 1.41 0.29
C PHE A 117 4.73 1.45 1.82
N CYS A 118 4.83 2.66 2.39
CA CYS A 118 4.90 2.89 3.82
C CYS A 118 3.61 2.47 4.55
N CYS A 119 2.45 2.56 3.90
CA CYS A 119 1.17 2.27 4.53
C CYS A 119 1.10 0.87 5.18
N PRO A 120 1.35 -0.26 4.48
CA PRO A 120 1.33 -1.56 5.12
C PRO A 120 2.60 -1.87 5.93
N THR A 121 3.74 -1.24 5.61
CA THR A 121 5.05 -1.58 6.21
C THR A 121 5.34 -0.84 7.51
N LEU A 122 4.69 0.31 7.76
CA LEU A 122 4.80 1.05 9.01
C LEU A 122 3.63 0.75 9.98
N VAL A 123 2.46 0.40 9.45
CA VAL A 123 1.25 0.18 10.26
C VAL A 123 1.22 -1.21 10.87
N MET A 124 1.83 -2.21 10.24
CA MET A 124 1.78 -3.60 10.71
C MET A 124 3.10 -4.31 10.41
N ASP A 125 3.53 -5.18 11.32
CA ASP A 125 4.65 -6.09 11.07
C ASP A 125 4.23 -7.17 10.06
N LEU A 126 4.60 -6.98 8.79
CA LEU A 126 4.33 -7.92 7.70
C LEU A 126 5.12 -9.23 7.80
N ARG A 127 6.09 -9.35 8.72
CA ARG A 127 6.96 -10.52 8.81
C ARG A 127 6.18 -11.75 9.25
N ALA A 128 6.39 -12.86 8.55
CA ALA A 128 5.84 -14.15 8.96
C ALA A 128 6.36 -14.55 10.36
N GLY A 129 5.45 -14.89 11.28
CA GLY A 129 5.79 -15.17 12.68
C GLY A 129 6.21 -13.93 13.49
N GLY A 130 6.02 -12.73 12.94
CA GLY A 130 6.20 -11.47 13.64
C GLY A 130 4.97 -11.05 14.46
N ALA A 131 4.97 -9.81 14.94
CA ALA A 131 3.93 -9.28 15.82
C ALA A 131 2.57 -9.08 15.12
N GLY A 132 2.56 -8.98 13.78
CA GLY A 132 1.35 -8.79 12.98
C GLY A 132 0.56 -10.07 12.67
N GLY A 133 1.02 -11.25 13.15
CA GLY A 133 0.31 -12.51 12.95
C GLY A 133 0.31 -13.03 11.50
N HIS A 134 1.16 -12.47 10.62
CA HIS A 134 1.26 -12.91 9.24
C HIS A 134 1.82 -14.34 9.13
N THR A 135 1.32 -15.07 8.14
CA THR A 135 1.87 -16.37 7.73
C THR A 135 2.91 -16.16 6.63
N PRO A 136 3.72 -17.17 6.26
CA PRO A 136 4.59 -17.06 5.09
C PRO A 136 3.85 -16.64 3.81
N VAL A 137 2.60 -17.10 3.65
CA VAL A 137 1.78 -16.77 2.47
C VAL A 137 1.32 -15.32 2.50
N SER A 138 0.70 -14.88 3.61
CA SER A 138 0.18 -13.51 3.70
C SER A 138 1.31 -12.48 3.75
N SER A 139 2.44 -12.82 4.38
CA SER A 139 3.66 -12.00 4.40
C SER A 139 4.22 -11.77 3.00
N ALA A 140 4.40 -12.83 2.22
CA ALA A 140 4.91 -12.73 0.86
C ALA A 140 3.98 -11.92 -0.06
N ILE A 141 2.67 -12.12 0.04
CA ILE A 141 1.68 -11.35 -0.73
C ILE A 141 1.69 -9.88 -0.27
N GLY A 142 1.65 -9.61 1.03
CA GLY A 142 1.65 -8.25 1.58
C GLY A 142 2.91 -7.47 1.15
N TRP A 143 4.07 -8.11 1.22
CA TRP A 143 5.33 -7.52 0.74
C TRP A 143 5.30 -7.25 -0.77
N ALA A 144 4.88 -8.21 -1.59
CA ALA A 144 4.80 -8.04 -3.04
C ALA A 144 3.85 -6.90 -3.44
N VAL A 145 2.68 -6.80 -2.79
CA VAL A 145 1.71 -5.72 -3.01
C VAL A 145 2.29 -4.37 -2.57
N ALA A 146 2.97 -4.30 -1.42
CA ALA A 146 3.61 -3.07 -0.96
C ALA A 146 4.66 -2.57 -1.96
N VAL A 147 5.55 -3.47 -2.41
CA VAL A 147 6.59 -3.16 -3.42
C VAL A 147 5.96 -2.72 -4.74
N ALA A 148 4.94 -3.43 -5.24
CA ALA A 148 4.25 -3.06 -6.48
C ALA A 148 3.58 -1.67 -6.38
N ALA A 149 3.00 -1.34 -5.22
CA ALA A 149 2.42 -0.01 -5.01
C ALA A 149 3.49 1.08 -4.93
N GLY A 150 4.63 0.75 -4.31
CA GLY A 150 5.77 1.65 -4.08
C GLY A 150 6.67 1.91 -5.26
N SER A 151 6.56 1.14 -6.34
CA SER A 151 7.53 1.18 -7.44
C SER A 151 6.85 1.12 -8.80
N PRO A 152 7.36 1.87 -9.81
CA PRO A 152 7.02 1.59 -11.20
C PRO A 152 7.38 0.15 -11.58
N THR A 153 6.71 -0.37 -12.60
CA THR A 153 7.10 -1.65 -13.21
C THR A 153 8.45 -1.50 -13.90
N ALA A 154 9.24 -2.57 -13.90
CA ALA A 154 10.58 -2.56 -14.49
C ALA A 154 10.58 -2.34 -16.01
N ASP A 155 9.51 -2.77 -16.70
CA ASP A 155 9.32 -2.61 -18.14
C ASP A 155 8.53 -1.34 -18.53
N GLY A 156 8.13 -0.53 -17.55
CA GLY A 156 7.34 0.69 -17.76
C GLY A 156 5.87 0.43 -18.10
N SER A 157 5.40 -0.83 -18.06
CA SER A 157 3.98 -1.15 -18.22
C SER A 157 3.12 -0.56 -17.09
N ALA A 158 1.90 -0.12 -17.40
CA ALA A 158 1.04 0.47 -16.39
C ALA A 158 0.45 -0.63 -15.47
N ASP A 159 0.83 -0.60 -14.19
CA ASP A 159 0.17 -1.36 -13.14
C ASP A 159 -1.08 -0.62 -12.62
N ALA A 160 -1.75 -1.18 -11.61
CA ALA A 160 -2.95 -0.55 -11.04
C ALA A 160 -2.66 0.85 -10.46
N VAL A 161 -1.53 1.02 -9.78
CA VAL A 161 -1.14 2.32 -9.21
C VAL A 161 -0.67 3.26 -10.31
N GLY A 162 0.14 2.79 -11.26
CA GLY A 162 0.57 3.59 -12.41
C GLY A 162 -0.61 4.11 -13.24
N SER A 163 -1.62 3.27 -13.47
CA SER A 163 -2.85 3.65 -14.17
C SER A 163 -3.65 4.71 -13.40
N LEU A 164 -3.76 4.58 -12.07
CA LEU A 164 -4.38 5.60 -11.22
C LEU A 164 -3.63 6.93 -11.31
N LEU A 165 -2.30 6.91 -11.16
CA LEU A 165 -1.49 8.13 -11.15
C LEU A 165 -1.54 8.83 -12.51
N ALA A 166 -1.45 8.08 -13.61
CA ALA A 166 -1.58 8.62 -14.95
C ALA A 166 -2.97 9.25 -15.20
N ALA A 167 -4.04 8.60 -14.73
CA ALA A 167 -5.40 9.11 -14.87
C ALA A 167 -5.71 10.32 -13.95
N ALA A 168 -4.97 10.47 -12.85
CA ALA A 168 -5.10 11.58 -11.92
C ALA A 168 -4.23 12.79 -12.29
N ALA A 169 -3.23 12.60 -13.16
CA ALA A 169 -2.32 13.65 -13.58
C ALA A 169 -3.07 14.87 -14.16
N PRO A 170 -2.67 16.11 -13.81
CA PRO A 170 -3.23 17.30 -14.44
C PRO A 170 -2.97 17.28 -15.95
N PRO A 171 -3.82 17.92 -16.76
CA PRO A 171 -3.51 18.15 -18.17
C PRO A 171 -2.21 18.98 -18.29
N ALA A 172 -1.40 18.64 -19.29
CA ALA A 172 -0.17 19.36 -19.63
C ALA A 172 -0.46 20.75 -20.22
#